data_AF-A0A523LRI6-F1
#
_entry.id   AF-A0A523LRI6-F1
#
_cell.length_a   1.000
_cell.length_b   1.000
_cell.length_c   1.000
_cell.angle_alpha   90.00
_cell.angle_beta   90.00
_cell.angle_gamma   90.00
#
_symmetry.space_group_name_H-M   'P 1'
#
loop_
_entity.id
_entity.type
_entity.pdbx_description
1 polymer ?
#
loop_
_entity_poly.entity_id
_entity_poly.type
_entity_poly.pdbx_seq_one_letter_code
_entity_poly.pdbx_strand_id
1 'polypeptide(L)'
;MRNGADDRADGAGHDAGSSFPSYNGWLDEIRLSDSQRYGRSLGPAGPFAPDVATVALYHLDDAVWNVIVDDSAHPDGPSDGVGNFGGSPAGPAWSTETPFGFDPDWVFADGFES
;
A
#
# COMPACT_ATOMS: atom_id res chain seq x y z
N MET A 1 23.59 -1.35 -39.33
CA MET A 1 23.42 0.11 -39.19
C MET A 1 22.12 0.32 -38.41
N ARG A 2 22.19 0.85 -37.19
CA ARG A 2 21.03 1.27 -36.38
C ARG A 2 20.52 2.61 -36.91
N ASN A 3 19.21 2.83 -36.82
CA ASN A 3 18.45 4.10 -36.63
C ASN A 3 16.96 3.70 -36.71
N GLY A 4 16.03 3.94 -35.77
CA GLY A 4 16.00 4.91 -34.68
C GLY A 4 14.80 5.85 -34.87
N ALA A 5 13.65 5.49 -34.29
CA ALA A 5 12.47 6.29 -33.94
C ALA A 5 11.41 5.26 -33.47
N ASP A 6 10.77 5.32 -32.32
CA ASP A 6 10.59 6.37 -31.33
C ASP A 6 9.92 5.71 -30.09
N ASP A 7 10.50 6.02 -28.93
CA ASP A 7 9.92 6.03 -27.58
C ASP A 7 8.67 5.17 -27.25
N ARG A 8 8.98 3.96 -26.78
CA ARG A 8 8.46 3.37 -25.52
C ARG A 8 7.32 4.16 -24.89
N ALA A 9 6.10 3.66 -25.10
CA ALA A 9 4.94 4.01 -24.30
C ALA A 9 5.31 4.03 -22.81
N ASP A 10 5.10 5.19 -22.19
CA ASP A 10 5.28 5.45 -20.76
C ASP A 10 4.17 4.75 -19.96
N GLY A 11 4.10 3.43 -20.11
CA GLY A 11 3.08 2.55 -19.55
C GLY A 11 3.14 2.51 -18.02
N ALA A 12 2.57 3.53 -17.39
CA ALA A 12 2.18 3.56 -15.98
C ALA A 12 0.67 3.33 -15.80
N GLY A 13 0.05 2.66 -16.76
CA GLY A 13 -1.23 1.98 -16.59
C GLY A 13 -1.07 0.62 -17.24
N HIS A 14 -1.22 -0.46 -16.49
CA HIS A 14 -1.47 -1.76 -17.11
C HIS A 14 -2.62 -1.57 -18.11
N ASP A 15 -2.58 -2.22 -19.27
CA ASP A 15 -3.29 -1.90 -20.52
C ASP A 15 -4.85 -1.91 -20.50
N ALA A 16 -5.48 -1.52 -19.40
CA ALA A 16 -6.89 -1.24 -19.28
C ALA A 16 -7.13 0.20 -19.75
N GLY A 17 -7.76 0.37 -20.91
CA GLY A 17 -8.01 1.70 -21.50
C GLY A 17 -8.71 2.69 -20.57
N SER A 18 -8.94 3.92 -21.02
CA SER A 18 -9.46 5.06 -20.22
C SER A 18 -10.74 4.82 -19.42
N SER A 19 -11.43 3.70 -19.63
CA SER A 19 -12.57 3.22 -18.84
C SER A 19 -12.18 2.63 -17.47
N PHE A 20 -10.88 2.41 -17.21
CA PHE A 20 -10.36 1.86 -15.94
C PHE A 20 -9.33 2.83 -15.35
N PRO A 21 -9.79 3.91 -14.67
CA PRO A 21 -8.87 4.86 -14.07
C PRO A 21 -8.00 4.17 -13.02
N SER A 22 -6.68 4.33 -13.13
CA SER A 22 -5.73 3.93 -12.09
C SER A 22 -5.81 4.88 -10.90
N TYR A 23 -5.59 4.34 -9.70
CA TYR A 23 -5.38 5.15 -8.50
C TYR A 23 -3.96 5.74 -8.51
N ASN A 24 -3.83 7.02 -8.15
CA ASN A 24 -2.55 7.70 -7.97
C ASN A 24 -2.51 8.33 -6.58
N GLY A 25 -1.72 7.73 -5.69
CA GLY A 25 -1.59 8.14 -4.29
C GLY A 25 -0.94 7.02 -3.46
N TRP A 26 -0.76 7.29 -2.17
CA TRP A 26 -0.28 6.30 -1.20
C TRP A 26 -1.45 5.48 -0.65
N LEU A 27 -1.24 4.17 -0.53
CA LEU A 27 -2.16 3.26 0.13
C LEU A 27 -1.43 2.63 1.31
N ASP A 28 -2.17 2.45 2.39
CA ASP A 28 -1.74 1.74 3.58
C ASP A 28 -2.99 1.11 4.23
N GLU A 29 -2.80 0.03 4.99
CA GLU A 29 -3.82 -0.66 5.76
C GLU A 29 -5.09 -1.03 4.96
N ILE A 30 -4.96 -1.95 4.00
CA ILE A 30 -6.10 -2.43 3.22
C ILE A 30 -6.73 -3.63 3.92
N ARG A 31 -7.99 -3.50 4.34
CA ARG A 31 -8.77 -4.60 4.91
C ARG A 31 -10.04 -4.89 4.12
N LEU A 32 -10.27 -6.16 3.82
CA LEU A 32 -11.54 -6.68 3.30
C LEU A 32 -12.26 -7.46 4.40
N SER A 33 -13.59 -7.32 4.46
CA SER A 33 -14.40 -7.96 5.48
C SER A 33 -15.71 -8.48 4.93
N ASP A 34 -16.19 -9.59 5.49
CA ASP A 34 -17.44 -10.25 5.09
C ASP A 34 -18.68 -9.64 5.75
N SER A 35 -18.49 -8.70 6.67
CA SER A 35 -19.54 -8.00 7.40
C SER A 35 -19.31 -6.49 7.44
N GLN A 36 -20.40 -5.74 7.58
CA GLN A 36 -20.34 -4.29 7.63
C GLN A 36 -19.68 -3.82 8.94
N ARG A 37 -18.58 -3.07 8.82
CA ARG A 37 -17.87 -2.49 9.98
C ARG A 37 -18.22 -1.03 10.26
N TYR A 38 -18.47 -0.27 9.20
CA TYR A 38 -18.63 1.19 9.29
C TYR A 38 -20.00 1.61 8.76
N GLY A 39 -20.83 2.17 9.66
CA GLY A 39 -22.09 2.83 9.30
C GLY A 39 -21.91 4.33 9.03
N ARG A 40 -20.69 4.86 9.17
CA ARG A 40 -20.30 6.26 8.94
C ARG A 40 -18.86 6.31 8.46
N SER A 41 -18.44 7.45 7.92
CA SER A 41 -17.03 7.70 7.60
C SER A 41 -16.16 7.51 8.85
N LEU A 42 -15.03 6.81 8.67
CA LEU A 42 -14.06 6.54 9.71
C LEU A 42 -12.65 6.73 9.14
N GLY A 43 -11.80 7.44 9.89
CA GLY A 43 -10.35 7.42 9.70
C GLY A 43 -9.75 6.34 10.60
N PRO A 44 -8.89 5.43 10.08
CA PRO A 44 -8.22 4.46 10.94
C PRO A 44 -7.28 5.19 11.91
N ALA A 45 -7.25 4.75 13.17
CA ALA A 45 -6.46 5.39 14.24
C ALA A 45 -5.14 4.64 14.53
N GLY A 46 -4.84 3.61 13.76
CA GLY A 46 -3.71 2.71 13.93
C GLY A 46 -3.80 1.53 12.95
N PRO A 47 -2.76 0.68 12.89
CA PRO A 47 -2.78 -0.55 12.11
C PRO A 47 -3.97 -1.44 12.47
N PHE A 48 -4.55 -2.11 11.47
CA PHE A 48 -5.64 -3.03 11.72
C PHE A 48 -5.15 -4.33 12.33
N ALA A 49 -5.96 -4.91 13.22
CA ALA A 49 -5.82 -6.31 13.61
C ALA A 49 -6.87 -7.14 12.86
N PRO A 50 -6.54 -8.38 12.44
CA PRO A 50 -7.52 -9.30 11.89
C PRO A 50 -8.50 -9.75 12.99
N ASP A 51 -9.74 -10.03 12.60
CA ASP A 51 -10.74 -10.68 13.44
C ASP A 51 -11.56 -11.66 12.58
N VAL A 52 -12.56 -12.32 13.16
CA VAL A 52 -13.35 -13.37 12.49
C VAL A 52 -14.01 -12.93 11.18
N ALA A 53 -14.27 -11.63 11.03
CA ALA A 53 -14.89 -11.07 9.82
C ALA A 53 -13.85 -10.56 8.81
N THR A 54 -12.56 -10.60 9.13
CA THR A 54 -11.49 -10.18 8.21
C THR A 54 -11.21 -11.29 7.20
N VAL A 55 -11.38 -10.99 5.92
CA VAL A 55 -11.15 -11.93 4.82
C VAL A 55 -9.77 -11.74 4.18
N ALA A 56 -9.28 -10.49 4.14
CA ALA A 56 -7.92 -10.15 3.70
C ALA A 56 -7.44 -8.92 4.47
N LEU A 57 -6.15 -8.87 4.81
CA LEU A 57 -5.51 -7.74 5.47
C LEU A 57 -4.10 -7.52 4.90
N TYR A 58 -3.85 -6.35 4.32
CA TYR A 58 -2.56 -5.99 3.75
C TYR A 58 -2.02 -4.74 4.44
N HIS A 59 -0.92 -4.90 5.18
CA HIS A 59 -0.24 -3.80 5.88
C HIS A 59 0.63 -2.96 4.94
N LEU A 60 1.09 -3.51 3.81
CA LEU A 60 1.97 -2.79 2.87
C LEU A 60 3.28 -2.22 3.48
N ASP A 61 3.70 -2.74 4.64
CA ASP A 61 4.96 -2.37 5.30
C ASP A 61 6.17 -3.18 4.82
N ASP A 62 5.94 -4.37 4.26
CA ASP A 62 7.01 -5.26 3.82
C ASP A 62 7.32 -5.03 2.34
N ALA A 63 8.11 -4.00 2.08
CA ALA A 63 8.57 -3.60 0.75
C ALA A 63 9.57 -4.58 0.11
N VAL A 64 9.86 -5.71 0.77
CA VAL A 64 10.84 -6.66 0.26
C VAL A 64 10.15 -7.59 -0.73
N TRP A 65 10.65 -7.59 -1.97
CA TRP A 65 10.13 -8.37 -3.12
C TRP A 65 8.86 -7.81 -3.76
N ASN A 66 8.27 -8.60 -4.65
CA ASN A 66 7.04 -8.31 -5.39
C ASN A 66 5.83 -9.04 -4.77
N VAL A 67 5.85 -9.29 -3.47
CA VAL A 67 4.79 -10.00 -2.75
C VAL A 67 4.08 -9.01 -1.82
N ILE A 68 2.75 -9.05 -1.80
CA ILE A 68 1.92 -8.26 -0.90
C ILE A 68 1.29 -9.24 0.08
N VAL A 69 1.77 -9.25 1.33
CA VAL A 69 1.43 -10.27 2.33
C VAL A 69 0.02 -10.08 2.87
N ASP A 70 -0.79 -11.15 2.84
CA ASP A 70 -2.11 -11.21 3.50
C ASP A 70 -1.97 -11.69 4.96
N ASP A 71 -2.13 -10.77 5.92
CA ASP A 71 -2.08 -11.02 7.36
C ASP A 71 -3.47 -11.26 7.99
N SER A 72 -4.48 -11.62 7.17
CA SER A 72 -5.84 -11.86 7.68
C SER A 72 -5.97 -13.07 8.60
N ALA A 73 -5.04 -14.03 8.49
CA ALA A 73 -5.14 -15.37 9.06
C ALA A 73 -6.46 -16.10 8.71
N HIS A 74 -7.11 -15.72 7.60
CA HIS A 74 -8.35 -16.36 7.18
C HIS A 74 -8.08 -17.84 6.82
N PRO A 75 -8.96 -18.80 7.20
CA PRO A 75 -8.70 -20.24 7.01
C PRO A 75 -8.44 -20.67 5.56
N ASP A 76 -9.01 -19.94 4.60
CA ASP A 76 -8.83 -20.17 3.16
C ASP A 76 -7.66 -19.38 2.55
N GLY A 77 -6.89 -18.66 3.37
CA GLY A 77 -5.71 -17.87 2.97
C GLY A 77 -4.36 -18.56 3.25
N PRO A 78 -3.23 -17.82 3.16
CA PRO A 78 -3.15 -16.41 2.79
C PRO A 78 -3.41 -16.18 1.30
N SER A 79 -4.10 -15.07 0.99
CA SER A 79 -4.32 -14.58 -0.37
C SER A 79 -3.28 -13.52 -0.73
N ASP A 80 -2.01 -13.89 -0.74
CA ASP A 80 -0.91 -12.97 -1.05
C ASP A 80 -1.06 -12.36 -2.44
N GLY A 81 -0.88 -11.05 -2.53
CA GLY A 81 -0.87 -10.30 -3.77
C GLY A 81 0.49 -10.30 -4.45
N VAL A 82 0.51 -9.85 -5.71
CA VAL A 82 1.74 -9.63 -6.48
C VAL A 82 1.88 -8.14 -6.80
N GLY A 83 2.97 -7.54 -6.31
CA GLY A 83 3.37 -6.17 -6.63
C GLY A 83 3.99 -6.10 -8.03
N ASN A 84 3.19 -5.74 -9.03
CA ASN A 84 3.67 -5.56 -10.40
C ASN A 84 4.29 -4.17 -10.58
N PHE A 85 5.56 -4.13 -11.01
CA PHE A 85 6.27 -2.87 -11.24
C PHE A 85 6.21 -2.45 -12.72
N GLY A 86 5.96 -1.16 -12.99
CA GLY A 86 5.90 -0.60 -14.34
C GLY A 86 6.09 0.92 -14.36
N GLY A 87 6.15 1.51 -15.56
CA GLY A 87 6.34 2.95 -15.75
C GLY A 87 7.79 3.46 -15.60
N SER A 88 7.95 4.78 -15.75
CA SER A 88 9.22 5.50 -15.59
C SER A 88 8.97 6.82 -14.85
N PRO A 89 9.37 6.96 -13.56
CA PRO A 89 10.07 5.97 -12.75
C PRO A 89 9.21 4.73 -12.47
N ALA A 90 9.86 3.59 -12.21
CA ALA A 90 9.16 2.35 -11.91
C ALA A 90 8.37 2.49 -10.60
N GLY A 91 7.08 2.17 -10.65
CA GLY A 91 6.20 2.08 -9.49
C GLY A 91 5.39 0.78 -9.50
N PRO A 92 4.64 0.46 -8.43
CA PRO A 92 4.40 1.27 -7.24
C PRO A 92 5.68 1.47 -6.41
N ALA A 93 5.84 2.66 -5.85
CA ALA A 93 6.92 2.96 -4.92
C ALA A 93 6.49 2.56 -3.50
N TRP A 94 7.46 2.20 -2.67
CA TRP A 94 7.24 1.96 -1.23
C TRP A 94 7.62 3.21 -0.44
N SER A 95 6.89 3.47 0.65
CA SER A 95 7.18 4.54 1.60
C SER A 95 7.35 3.94 3.00
N THR A 96 8.19 4.57 3.82
CA THR A 96 8.28 4.28 5.26
C THR A 96 7.40 5.21 6.10
N GLU A 97 6.69 6.13 5.45
CA GLU A 97 5.72 7.01 6.11
C GLU A 97 4.50 6.20 6.53
N THR A 98 4.01 6.44 7.75
CA THR A 98 2.78 5.83 8.26
C THR A 98 1.72 6.92 8.51
N PRO A 99 0.45 6.68 8.16
CA PRO A 99 -0.64 7.60 8.42
C PRO A 99 -1.07 7.64 9.90
N PHE A 100 -0.51 6.78 10.76
CA PHE A 100 -0.90 6.66 12.18
C PHE A 100 -0.05 7.48 13.15
N GLY A 101 0.97 8.16 12.63
CA GLY A 101 1.80 9.10 13.38
C GLY A 101 2.76 8.43 14.37
N PHE A 102 4.05 8.63 14.12
CA PHE A 102 4.91 9.35 15.06
C PHE A 102 5.75 10.31 14.20
N ASP A 103 5.64 11.62 14.37
CA ASP A 103 6.71 12.53 13.99
C ASP A 103 7.73 12.51 15.14
N PRO A 104 8.92 11.88 15.00
CA PRO A 104 9.93 11.87 16.06
C PRO A 104 10.70 13.20 16.18
N ASP A 105 10.39 14.22 15.38
CA ASP A 105 11.16 15.47 15.30
C ASP A 105 11.00 16.42 16.50
N TRP A 106 10.36 15.97 17.60
CA TRP A 106 10.24 16.72 18.86
C TRP A 106 10.61 15.92 20.12
N VAL A 107 11.42 14.86 20.01
CA VAL A 107 12.09 14.25 21.18
C VAL A 107 13.59 14.53 21.14
N PHE A 108 13.92 15.82 21.23
CA PHE A 108 15.04 16.30 22.05
C PHE A 108 14.45 17.23 23.12
N ALA A 109 13.70 16.63 24.04
CA ALA A 109 13.32 17.29 25.29
C ALA A 109 13.88 16.53 26.50
N ASP A 110 15.03 15.87 26.32
CA ASP A 110 15.94 15.57 27.41
C ASP A 110 17.30 16.23 27.12
N GLY A 111 17.90 16.83 28.15
CA GLY A 111 19.31 17.23 28.07
C GLY A 111 19.66 18.72 28.18
N PHE A 112 18.83 19.56 28.78
CA PHE A 112 19.32 20.79 29.44
C PHE A 112 18.60 21.07 30.77
N GLU A 113 18.75 20.13 31.70
CA GLU A 113 18.72 20.43 33.14
C GLU A 113 19.91 19.68 33.78
N SER A 114 20.99 20.42 34.02
CA SER A 114 21.96 20.19 35.11
C SER A 114 22.27 21.53 35.77
#